data_AF-A0A9D1U9P3-F1
#
_entry.id   AF-A0A9D1U9P3-F1
#
_cell.length_a   1.000
_cell.length_b   1.000
_cell.length_c   1.000
_cell.angle_alpha   90.00
_cell.angle_beta   90.00
_cell.angle_gamma   90.00
#
_symmetry.space_group_name_H-M   'P 1'
#
loop_
_entity.id
_entity.type
_entity.pdbx_description
1 polymer ?
#
loop_
_entity_poly.entity_id
_entity_poly.type
_entity_poly.pdbx_seq_one_letter_code
_entity_poly.pdbx_strand_id
1 'polypeptide(L)' 'MADHNELLEMLPCSHCKNEKPHLVSCRPEGRITDLWRVECPCEQAPTQWSVSRTAAVRLWNRYMTNLKE' A
#
# COMPACT_ATOMS: atom_id res chain seq x y z
N MET A 1 11.77 -2.06 -21.38
CA MET A 1 11.04 -2.67 -20.25
C MET A 1 10.58 -1.52 -19.39
N ALA A 2 9.32 -1.12 -19.48
CA ALA A 2 8.80 0.01 -18.71
C ALA A 2 8.88 -0.35 -17.23
N ASP A 3 9.75 0.34 -16.52
CA ASP A 3 9.81 0.30 -15.06
C ASP A 3 8.45 0.85 -14.58
N HIS A 4 7.48 -0.02 -14.35
CA HIS A 4 6.14 0.31 -13.80
C HIS A 4 6.23 0.86 -12.35
N ASN A 5 7.36 1.44 -11.98
CA ASN A 5 7.59 2.28 -10.82
C ASN A 5 7.26 3.75 -11.13
N GLU A 6 6.72 4.07 -12.31
CA GLU A 6 6.06 5.35 -12.62
C GLU A 6 4.98 5.64 -11.57
N LEU A 7 5.40 6.38 -10.53
CA LEU A 7 4.59 7.20 -9.62
C LEU A 7 3.23 6.60 -9.25
N LEU A 8 3.25 5.48 -8.54
CA LEU A 8 2.08 5.10 -7.75
C LEU A 8 1.88 6.16 -6.64
N GLU A 9 1.05 7.16 -6.92
CA GLU A 9 0.70 8.20 -5.96
C GLU A 9 -0.13 7.59 -4.82
N MET A 10 0.52 7.39 -3.66
CA MET A 10 -0.15 7.03 -2.42
C MET A 10 -0.65 8.28 -1.72
N LEU A 11 -1.94 8.27 -1.35
CA LEU A 11 -2.52 9.33 -0.54
C LEU A 11 -1.80 9.42 0.82
N PRO A 12 -1.65 10.63 1.40
CA PRO A 12 -1.19 10.75 2.77
C PRO A 12 -2.18 10.12 3.74
N CYS A 13 -1.71 9.68 4.90
CA CYS A 13 -2.58 9.15 5.93
C CYS A 13 -3.40 10.28 6.58
N SER A 14 -4.73 10.17 6.57
CA SER A 14 -5.62 11.16 7.19
C SER A 14 -5.53 11.18 8.73
N HIS A 15 -5.10 10.08 9.35
CA HIS A 15 -5.06 9.95 10.82
C HIS A 15 -3.84 10.62 11.45
N CYS A 16 -2.63 10.22 11.06
CA CYS A 16 -1.41 10.80 11.62
C CYS A 16 -0.95 12.08 10.92
N LYS A 17 -1.59 12.44 9.79
CA LYS A 17 -1.22 13.57 8.92
C LYS A 17 0.26 13.55 8.49
N ASN A 18 0.94 12.41 8.65
CA ASN A 18 2.39 12.28 8.58
C ASN A 18 2.89 11.67 7.27
N GLU A 19 4.19 11.90 7.04
CA GLU A 19 4.97 11.81 5.81
C GLU A 19 5.08 10.37 5.27
N LYS A 20 4.36 10.08 4.19
CA LYS A 20 4.50 8.90 3.32
C LYS A 20 4.27 7.54 4.01
N PRO A 21 3.04 6.99 3.92
CA PRO A 21 2.87 5.54 3.98
C PRO A 21 3.90 4.84 3.09
N HIS A 22 4.37 3.67 3.51
CA HIS A 22 5.36 2.92 2.75
C HIS A 22 4.81 1.57 2.33
N LEU A 23 5.31 1.11 1.19
CA LEU A 23 4.93 -0.16 0.62
C LEU A 23 5.90 -1.23 1.11
N VAL A 24 5.38 -2.30 1.70
CA VAL A 24 6.17 -3.45 2.11
C VAL A 24 5.85 -4.65 1.23
N SER A 25 6.85 -5.53 1.08
CA SER A 25 6.69 -6.82 0.42
C SER A 25 7.04 -7.99 1.31
N CYS A 26 6.37 -9.11 1.12
CA CYS A 26 6.71 -10.39 1.71
C CYS A 26 6.58 -11.49 0.66
N ARG A 27 7.52 -12.45 0.66
CA ARG A 27 7.45 -13.66 -0.17
C ARG A 27 7.39 -14.88 0.73
N PRO A 28 6.20 -15.41 1.03
CA PRO A 28 6.10 -16.64 1.80
C PRO A 28 6.68 -17.82 1.02
N GLU A 29 7.16 -18.82 1.74
CA GLU A 29 7.70 -20.05 1.15
C GLU A 29 6.67 -20.71 0.22
N GLY A 30 7.13 -21.17 -0.93
CA GLY A 30 6.26 -21.79 -1.95
C GLY A 30 5.57 -20.79 -2.89
N ARG A 31 5.73 -19.47 -2.73
CA ARG A 31 5.28 -18.48 -3.72
C ARG A 31 6.39 -18.03 -4.66
N ILE A 32 6.00 -17.89 -5.93
CA ILE A 32 6.84 -17.37 -7.00
C ILE A 32 6.85 -15.83 -6.99
N THR A 33 5.76 -15.19 -6.55
CA THR A 33 5.57 -13.74 -6.59
C THR A 33 5.49 -13.12 -5.19
N ASP A 34 6.03 -11.91 -5.07
CA ASP A 34 5.94 -11.11 -3.84
C ASP A 34 4.49 -10.64 -3.59
N LEU A 35 4.09 -10.71 -2.33
CA LEU A 35 2.90 -10.04 -1.82
C LEU A 35 3.27 -8.63 -1.36
N TRP A 36 2.34 -7.70 -1.51
CA TRP A 36 2.52 -6.28 -1.23
C TRP A 36 1.42 -5.77 -0.32
N ARG A 37 1.74 -4.92 0.65
CA ARG A 37 0.76 -4.14 1.42
C ARG A 37 1.31 -2.76 1.72
N VAL A 38 0.45 -1.84 2.12
CA VAL A 38 0.86 -0.52 2.61
C VAL A 38 0.84 -0.52 4.13
N GLU A 39 1.88 0.02 4.75
CA GLU A 39 1.95 0.22 6.19
C GLU A 39 2.04 1.72 6.53
N CYS A 40 1.32 2.11 7.57
CA CYS A 40 1.40 3.43 8.18
C CYS A 40 2.12 3.30 9.53
N PRO A 41 3.03 4.23 9.90
CA PRO A 41 3.60 4.27 11.26
C PRO A 41 2.54 4.48 12.35
N CYS A 42 1.35 4.95 11.96
CA CYS A 42 0.20 5.15 12.82
C CYS A 42 -0.64 3.89 13.04
N GLU A 43 -0.22 2.75 12.47
CA GLU A 43 -0.92 1.46 12.49
C GLU A 43 -2.32 1.48 11.82
N GLN A 44 -2.74 2.63 11.30
CA GLN A 44 -4.03 2.81 10.62
C GLN A 44 -3.89 2.54 9.12
N ALA A 45 -3.73 1.25 8.78
CA ALA A 45 -3.58 0.77 7.42
C ALA A 45 -4.34 -0.56 7.20
N PRO A 46 -4.73 -0.89 5.96
CA PRO A 46 -5.36 -2.17 5.66
C PRO A 46 -4.38 -3.32 5.89
N THR A 47 -4.81 -4.35 6.62
CA THR A 47 -4.02 -5.55 6.91
C THR A 47 -3.93 -6.52 5.72
N GLN A 48 -4.68 -6.27 4.65
CA GLN A 48 -4.79 -7.13 3.49
C GLN A 48 -3.56 -7.02 2.58
N TRP A 49 -3.04 -8.19 2.18
CA TRP A 49 -1.98 -8.32 1.19
C TRP A 49 -2.53 -8.37 -0.23
N SER A 50 -1.77 -7.81 -1.16
CA SER A 50 -2.07 -7.74 -2.59
C SER A 50 -1.01 -8.45 -3.41
N VAL A 51 -1.39 -9.01 -4.56
CA VAL A 51 -0.48 -9.72 -5.46
C VAL A 51 0.39 -8.79 -6.33
N SER A 52 0.22 -7.47 -6.21
CA SER A 52 1.03 -6.47 -6.91
C SER A 52 1.12 -5.15 -6.14
N ARG A 53 2.19 -4.38 -6.40
CA ARG A 53 2.40 -3.04 -5.84
C ARG A 53 1.19 -2.11 -6.11
N THR A 54 0.73 -2.09 -7.35
CA THR A 54 -0.41 -1.26 -7.79
C THR A 54 -1.69 -1.60 -7.04
N ALA A 55 -1.97 -2.89 -6.82
CA ALA A 55 -3.17 -3.31 -6.09
C ALA A 55 -3.11 -2.88 -4.62
N ALA A 56 -1.95 -2.97 -3.97
CA ALA A 56 -1.76 -2.49 -2.61
C ALA A 56 -1.97 -0.97 -2.49
N VAL A 57 -1.43 -0.19 -3.43
CA VAL A 57 -1.61 1.27 -3.45
C VAL A 57 -3.07 1.66 -3.71
N ARG A 58 -3.75 0.99 -4.64
CA ARG A 58 -5.19 1.23 -4.89
C ARG A 58 -6.03 0.91 -3.67
N LEU A 59 -5.71 -0.17 -2.96
CA LEU A 59 -6.39 -0.54 -1.72
C LEU A 59 -6.20 0.54 -0.64
N TRP A 60 -4.97 1.01 -0.44
CA TRP A 60 -4.66 2.11 0.47
C TRP A 60 -5.42 3.39 0.13
N ASN A 61 -5.37 3.82 -1.14
CA ASN A 61 -6.03 5.04 -1.58
C ASN A 61 -7.56 4.93 -1.36
N ARG A 62 -8.16 3.77 -1.67
CA ARG A 62 -9.58 3.51 -1.39
C ARG A 62 -9.88 3.61 0.10
N TYR A 63 -9.07 2.97 0.94
CA TYR A 63 -9.23 2.99 2.39
C TYR A 63 -9.17 4.42 2.94
N MET A 64 -8.20 5.23 2.50
CA MET A 64 -8.08 6.64 2.90
C MET A 64 -9.25 7.52 2.41
N THR A 65 -9.82 7.24 1.24
CA THR A 65 -11.00 7.96 0.75
C THR A 65 -12.25 7.62 1.57
N ASN A 66 -12.49 6.34 1.87
CA ASN A 66 -13.67 5.91 2.64
C ASN A 66 -13.64 6.41 4.10
N LEU A 67 -12.46 6.73 4.64
CA LEU A 67 -12.32 7.32 5.98
C LEU A 67 -12.67 8.82 6.06
N LYS A 68 -12.82 9.50 4.91
CA LYS A 68 -13.18 10.92 4.85
C LYS A 68 -14.69 11.15 4.75
N GLU A 69 -15.48 10.08 4.55
CA GLU A 69 -16.94 10.09 4.42
C GLU A 69 -17.65 9.93 5.76
#